data_AF-A0A4Y2TRW0-F1
#
_entry.id   AF-A0A4Y2TRW0-F1
#
_cell.length_a   1.000
_cell.length_b   1.000
_cell.length_c   1.000
_cell.angle_alpha   90.00
_cell.angle_beta   90.00
_cell.angle_gamma   90.00
#
_symmetry.space_group_name_H-M   'P 1'
#
loop_
_entity.id
_entity.type
_entity.pdbx_description
1 polymer ?
#
loop_
_entity_poly.entity_id
_entity_poly.type
_entity_poly.pdbx_seq_one_letter_code
_entity_poly.pdbx_strand_id
1 'polypeptide(L)'
;MVIDIVKFFFVYTLVLFAFACGMNQLLWYYSDMEKRVCFSNQDSLTVQQGACHNWRRFSNLFESSQTLFWASFGLIDLDSFELTGIQTYTRFWGLLMFGSYCVINVVVLLNLLIAMMNHSYQMISVSL
;
A
#
# COMPACT_ATOMS: atom_id res chain seq x y z
N MET A 1 -16.11 -19.70 -11.21
CA MET A 1 -14.66 -19.45 -11.03
C MET A 1 -14.25 -18.06 -11.46
N VAL A 2 -14.17 -17.74 -12.77
CA VAL A 2 -13.68 -16.40 -13.21
C VAL A 2 -14.57 -15.26 -12.70
N ILE A 3 -15.90 -15.42 -12.74
CA ILE A 3 -16.84 -14.42 -12.22
C ILE A 3 -16.66 -14.19 -10.71
N ASP A 4 -16.36 -15.24 -9.95
CA ASP A 4 -16.14 -15.16 -8.51
C ASP A 4 -14.82 -14.44 -8.20
N ILE A 5 -13.78 -14.68 -9.00
CA ILE A 5 -12.49 -14.00 -8.92
C ILE A 5 -12.64 -12.50 -9.25
N VAL A 6 -13.41 -12.14 -10.27
CA VAL A 6 -13.65 -10.73 -10.64
C VAL A 6 -14.39 -9.98 -9.53
N LYS A 7 -15.40 -10.61 -8.91
CA LYS A 7 -16.11 -10.02 -7.75
C LYS A 7 -15.17 -9.77 -6.57
N PHE A 8 -14.28 -10.72 -6.29
CA PHE A 8 -13.24 -10.55 -5.28
C PHE A 8 -12.29 -9.40 -5.61
N PHE A 9 -11.81 -9.36 -6.86
CA PHE A 9 -10.89 -8.32 -7.31
C PHE A 9 -11.49 -6.92 -7.16
N PHE A 10 -12.78 -6.76 -7.42
CA PHE A 10 -13.49 -5.50 -7.21
C PHE A 10 -13.45 -5.03 -5.74
N VAL A 11 -13.73 -5.93 -4.79
CA VAL A 11 -13.64 -5.62 -3.35
C VAL A 11 -12.20 -5.30 -2.95
N TYR A 12 -11.23 -6.06 -3.46
CA TYR A 12 -9.81 -5.80 -3.24
C TYR A 12 -9.39 -4.40 -3.72
N THR A 13 -9.77 -4.01 -4.94
CA THR A 13 -9.45 -2.68 -5.49
C THR A 13 -10.10 -1.57 -4.67
N LEU A 14 -11.33 -1.75 -4.18
CA LEU A 14 -11.99 -0.77 -3.30
C LEU A 14 -11.24 -0.58 -1.98
N VAL A 15 -10.83 -1.68 -1.34
CA VAL A 15 -10.04 -1.64 -0.10
C VAL A 15 -8.70 -0.96 -0.37
N LEU A 16 -7.99 -1.37 -1.42
CA LEU A 16 -6.70 -0.78 -1.79
C LEU A 16 -6.82 0.73 -2.02
N PHE A 17 -7.85 1.18 -2.76
CA PHE A 17 -8.07 2.59 -3.02
C PHE A 17 -8.41 3.38 -1.74
N ALA A 18 -9.23 2.83 -0.85
CA ALA A 18 -9.56 3.48 0.42
C ALA A 18 -8.33 3.70 1.31
N PHE A 19 -7.47 2.67 1.44
CA PHE A 19 -6.22 2.78 2.19
C PHE A 19 -5.20 3.69 1.48
N ALA A 20 -5.13 3.67 0.14
CA ALA A 20 -4.29 4.57 -0.64
C ALA A 20 -4.66 6.04 -0.40
N CYS A 21 -5.95 6.36 -0.41
CA CYS A 21 -6.44 7.70 -0.08
C CYS A 21 -6.08 8.11 1.35
N GLY A 22 -6.30 7.23 2.34
CA GLY A 22 -5.99 7.52 3.74
C GLY A 22 -4.51 7.79 3.98
N MET A 23 -3.62 6.95 3.43
CA MET A 23 -2.17 7.14 3.58
C MET A 23 -1.65 8.33 2.77
N ASN A 24 -2.15 8.54 1.55
CA ASN A 24 -1.82 9.74 0.79
C ASN A 24 -2.22 10.99 1.58
N GLN A 25 -3.43 11.06 2.15
CA GLN A 25 -3.84 12.22 2.92
C GLN A 25 -2.98 12.47 4.18
N LEU A 26 -2.50 11.41 4.84
CA LEU A 26 -1.64 11.53 6.02
C LEU A 26 -0.20 11.96 5.68
N LEU A 27 0.36 11.41 4.59
CA LEU A 27 1.79 11.51 4.26
C LEU A 27 2.10 12.53 3.17
N TRP A 28 1.10 12.98 2.39
CA TRP A 28 1.30 13.90 1.25
C TRP A 28 2.05 15.17 1.65
N TYR A 29 1.69 15.78 2.77
CA TYR A 29 2.36 16.99 3.27
C TYR A 29 3.85 16.77 3.56
N TYR A 30 4.20 15.65 4.20
CA TYR A 30 5.59 15.30 4.50
C TYR A 30 6.37 14.95 3.23
N SER A 31 5.72 14.29 2.26
CA SER A 31 6.33 13.99 0.96
C SER A 31 6.62 15.26 0.14
N ASP A 32 5.79 16.31 0.21
CA ASP A 32 6.07 17.59 -0.47
C ASP A 32 7.25 18.32 0.18
N MET A 33 7.37 18.25 1.52
CA MET A 33 8.54 18.79 2.21
C MET A 33 9.83 18.05 1.81
N GLU A 34 9.81 16.71 1.77
CA GLU A 34 10.94 15.91 1.31
C GLU A 34 11.33 16.18 -0.14
N LYS A 35 10.33 16.38 -1.01
CA LYS A 35 10.56 16.77 -2.41
C LYS A 35 11.42 18.03 -2.49
N ARG A 36 11.09 19.06 -1.71
CA ARG A 36 11.82 20.33 -1.69
C ARG A 36 13.25 20.14 -1.19
N VAL A 37 13.47 19.26 -0.21
CA VAL A 37 14.81 18.89 0.26
C VAL A 37 15.60 18.15 -0.81
N CYS A 38 14.98 17.23 -1.58
CA CYS A 38 15.67 16.56 -2.69
C CYS A 38 16.12 17.55 -3.79
N PHE A 39 15.31 18.56 -4.13
CA PHE A 39 15.68 19.55 -5.16
C PHE A 39 16.62 20.66 -4.64
N SER A 40 16.79 20.79 -3.32
CA SER A 40 17.69 21.74 -2.69
C SER A 40 19.10 21.14 -2.58
N ASN A 41 20.03 21.63 -3.40
CA ASN A 41 21.45 21.24 -3.41
C ASN A 41 22.18 21.53 -2.08
N GLN A 42 22.03 20.71 -1.04
CA GLN A 42 22.90 20.76 0.15
C GLN A 42 23.35 19.36 0.62
N ASP A 43 24.62 19.10 0.30
CA ASP A 43 25.65 18.42 1.11
C ASP A 43 25.64 16.92 1.43
N SER A 44 24.79 16.07 0.83
CA SER A 44 25.06 14.61 0.88
C SER A 44 24.37 13.79 -0.23
N LEU A 45 25.16 13.40 -1.25
CA LEU A 45 24.76 12.56 -2.39
C LEU A 45 24.03 11.24 -1.99
N THR A 46 24.33 10.69 -0.82
CA THR A 46 23.77 9.42 -0.33
C THR A 46 22.38 9.58 0.31
N VAL A 47 22.15 10.66 1.07
CA VAL A 47 20.83 10.96 1.69
C VAL A 47 19.84 11.42 0.62
N GLN A 48 20.32 12.12 -0.40
CA GLN A 48 19.51 12.64 -1.50
C GLN A 48 18.92 11.52 -2.38
N GLN A 49 19.62 10.40 -2.57
CA GLN A 49 19.10 9.27 -3.36
C GLN A 49 17.93 8.54 -2.68
N GLY A 50 18.01 8.30 -1.37
CA GLY A 50 16.92 7.67 -0.60
C GLY A 50 15.68 8.54 -0.48
N ALA A 51 15.88 9.83 -0.15
CA ALA A 51 14.78 10.80 -0.05
C ALA A 51 14.07 11.05 -1.40
N CYS A 52 14.82 11.13 -2.50
CA CYS A 52 14.19 11.32 -3.82
C CYS A 52 13.46 10.07 -4.34
N HIS A 53 13.80 8.89 -3.83
CA HIS A 53 13.11 7.65 -4.16
C HIS A 53 11.84 7.47 -3.31
N ASN A 54 11.88 7.85 -2.03
CA ASN A 54 10.76 7.67 -1.10
C ASN A 54 9.64 8.70 -1.28
N TRP A 55 9.96 9.98 -1.58
CA TRP A 55 8.92 11.03 -1.71
C TRP A 55 7.88 10.71 -2.80
N ARG A 56 8.30 10.04 -3.88
CA ARG A 56 7.47 9.78 -5.05
C ARG A 56 6.34 8.80 -4.75
N ARG A 57 6.51 7.92 -3.76
CA ARG A 57 5.56 6.86 -3.40
C ARG A 57 4.26 7.39 -2.78
N PHE A 58 4.32 8.51 -2.07
CA PHE A 58 3.15 9.14 -1.43
C PHE A 58 2.79 10.51 -2.00
N SER A 59 3.42 10.92 -3.11
CA SER A 59 3.14 12.21 -3.76
C SER A 59 1.77 12.25 -4.42
N ASN A 60 1.33 11.11 -4.96
CA ASN A 60 0.10 10.99 -5.74
C ASN A 60 -0.67 9.75 -5.29
N LEU A 61 -2.00 9.83 -5.41
CA LEU A 61 -2.89 8.70 -5.13
C LEU A 61 -2.53 7.46 -5.96
N PHE A 62 -2.17 7.65 -7.23
CA PHE A 62 -1.82 6.54 -8.11
C PHE A 62 -0.53 5.84 -7.67
N GLU A 63 0.53 6.60 -7.36
CA GLU A 63 1.80 6.06 -6.84
C GLU A 63 1.59 5.37 -5.49
N SER A 64 0.73 5.93 -4.62
CA SER A 64 0.37 5.33 -3.33
C SER A 64 -0.36 3.99 -3.54
N SER A 65 -1.28 3.93 -4.51
CA SER A 65 -2.00 2.71 -4.86
C SER A 65 -1.07 1.63 -5.42
N GLN A 66 -0.08 2.01 -6.24
CA GLN A 66 0.92 1.10 -6.78
C GLN A 66 1.84 0.57 -5.67
N THR A 67 2.28 1.44 -4.77
CA THR A 67 3.10 1.07 -3.60
C THR A 67 2.38 0.06 -2.72
N LEU A 68 1.09 0.28 -2.47
CA LEU A 68 0.25 -0.67 -1.72
C LEU A 68 0.05 -2.00 -2.43
N PHE A 69 -0.16 -1.96 -3.75
CA PHE A 69 -0.23 -3.17 -4.56
C PHE A 69 1.04 -4.02 -4.39
N TRP A 70 2.23 -3.42 -4.52
CA TRP A 70 3.49 -4.13 -4.29
C TRP A 70 3.71 -4.55 -2.84
N ALA A 71 3.18 -3.79 -1.89
CA ALA A 71 3.19 -4.18 -0.47
C ALA A 71 2.38 -5.44 -0.20
N SER A 72 1.37 -5.75 -1.01
CA SER A 72 0.60 -7.01 -0.93
C SER A 72 1.49 -8.25 -1.08
N PHE A 73 2.60 -8.12 -1.81
CA PHE A 73 3.59 -9.20 -2.03
C PHE A 73 4.78 -9.13 -1.07
N GLY A 74 4.79 -8.18 -0.12
CA GLY A 74 5.91 -7.99 0.79
C GLY A 74 7.14 -7.33 0.18
N LEU A 75 6.99 -6.62 -0.95
CA LEU A 75 8.08 -5.92 -1.64
C LEU A 75 8.32 -4.47 -1.16
N ILE A 76 7.57 -4.01 -0.16
CA ILE A 76 7.72 -2.68 0.46
C ILE A 76 8.33 -2.85 1.86
N ASP A 77 9.43 -2.14 2.10
CA ASP A 77 10.10 -2.06 3.40
C ASP A 77 9.50 -0.97 4.30
N LEU A 78 9.60 -1.18 5.62
CA LEU A 78 9.13 -0.23 6.64
C LEU A 78 9.93 1.08 6.66
N ASP A 79 11.17 1.06 6.14
CA ASP A 79 12.05 2.23 6.03
C ASP A 79 11.49 3.29 5.09
N SER A 80 10.56 2.91 4.20
CA SER A 80 9.86 3.85 3.31
C SER A 80 8.92 4.81 4.05
N PHE A 81 8.61 4.55 5.33
CA PHE A 81 7.83 5.42 6.20
C PHE A 81 8.69 6.36 7.06
N GLU A 82 10.02 6.25 7.00
CA GLU A 82 10.94 7.16 7.68
C GLU A 82 11.13 8.43 6.85
N LEU A 83 10.14 9.32 6.90
CA LEU A 83 10.23 10.64 6.26
C LEU A 83 10.91 11.65 7.18
N THR A 84 11.73 12.53 6.59
CA THR A 84 12.38 13.63 7.30
C THR A 84 11.34 14.63 7.85
N GLY A 85 11.42 14.91 9.15
CA GLY A 85 10.49 15.83 9.84
C GLY A 85 9.17 15.21 10.31
N ILE A 86 8.97 13.89 10.15
CA ILE A 86 7.77 13.23 10.66
C ILE A 86 7.78 13.19 12.20
N GLN A 87 6.68 13.61 12.81
CA GLN A 87 6.48 13.46 14.25
C GLN A 87 6.21 12.00 14.60
N THR A 88 6.71 11.53 15.75
CA THR A 88 6.54 10.14 16.22
C THR A 88 5.06 9.71 16.22
N TYR A 89 4.14 10.62 16.52
CA TYR A 89 2.70 10.36 16.48
C TYR A 89 2.19 10.03 15.07
N THR A 90 2.50 10.85 14.06
CA THR A 90 2.07 10.60 12.67
C THR A 90 2.71 9.33 12.12
N ARG A 91 3.98 9.09 12.45
CA ARG A 91 4.69 7.86 12.07
C ARG A 91 3.98 6.61 12.60
N PHE A 92 3.59 6.60 13.87
CA PHE A 92 2.86 5.49 14.47
C PHE A 92 1.53 5.22 13.75
N TRP A 93 0.75 6.26 13.46
CA TRP A 93 -0.52 6.11 12.73
C TRP A 93 -0.32 5.64 11.28
N GLY A 94 0.72 6.10 10.60
CA GLY A 94 1.07 5.64 9.25
C GLY A 94 1.45 4.15 9.23
N LEU A 95 2.30 3.72 10.16
CA LEU A 95 2.68 2.32 10.33
C LEU A 95 1.48 1.44 10.72
N LEU A 96 0.57 1.95 11.56
CA LEU A 96 -0.64 1.24 11.97
C LEU A 96 -1.63 1.08 10.81
N MET A 97 -1.84 2.12 9.99
CA MET A 97 -2.65 2.04 8.77
C MET A 97 -2.04 1.06 7.76
N PHE A 98 -0.72 1.08 7.56
CA PHE A 98 -0.04 0.13 6.70
C PHE A 98 -0.11 -1.31 7.22
N GLY A 99 0.12 -1.52 8.52
CA GLY A 99 0.03 -2.83 9.15
C GLY A 99 -1.38 -3.42 9.07
N SER A 100 -2.41 -2.62 9.35
CA SER A 100 -3.81 -3.04 9.20
C SER A 100 -4.17 -3.38 7.75
N TYR A 101 -3.67 -2.61 6.77
CA TYR A 101 -3.80 -2.96 5.35
C TYR A 101 -3.21 -4.33 5.05
N CYS A 102 -1.98 -4.60 5.49
CA CYS A 102 -1.33 -5.90 5.28
C CYS A 102 -2.12 -7.05 5.92
N VAL A 103 -2.64 -6.87 7.14
CA VAL A 103 -3.48 -7.89 7.81
C VAL A 103 -4.78 -8.14 7.02
N ILE A 104 -5.51 -7.10 6.63
CA ILE A 104 -6.76 -7.25 5.87
C ILE A 104 -6.48 -7.92 4.53
N ASN A 105 -5.43 -7.49 3.84
CA ASN A 105 -5.13 -7.95 2.50
C ASN A 105 -4.56 -9.37 2.47
N VAL A 106 -3.56 -9.67 3.30
CA VAL A 106 -2.88 -10.96 3.30
C VAL A 106 -3.63 -12.00 4.12
N VAL A 107 -4.26 -11.64 5.24
CA VAL A 107 -4.93 -12.63 6.11
C VAL A 107 -6.41 -12.77 5.76
N VAL A 108 -7.14 -11.67 5.56
CA VAL A 108 -8.59 -11.76 5.36
C VAL A 108 -8.93 -12.02 3.89
N LEU A 109 -8.41 -11.20 2.98
CA LEU A 109 -8.76 -11.28 1.57
C LEU A 109 -8.23 -12.55 0.89
N LEU A 110 -6.97 -12.97 1.14
CA LEU A 110 -6.48 -14.24 0.60
C LEU A 110 -7.28 -15.46 1.10
N ASN A 111 -7.63 -15.50 2.39
CA ASN A 111 -8.43 -16.60 2.93
C ASN A 111 -9.85 -16.63 2.36
N LEU A 112 -10.46 -15.47 2.12
CA LEU A 112 -11.76 -15.36 1.44
C LEU A 112 -11.69 -15.75 -0.04
N LEU A 113 -10.59 -15.45 -0.74
CA LEU A 113 -10.38 -15.89 -2.12
C LEU A 113 -10.30 -17.41 -2.21
N ILE A 114 -9.51 -18.05 -1.33
CA ILE A 114 -9.39 -19.51 -1.25
C ILE A 114 -10.75 -20.13 -0.95
N ALA A 115 -11.52 -19.56 -0.02
CA ALA A 115 -12.85 -20.04 0.32
C ALA A 115 -13.84 -19.97 -0.87
N MET A 116 -13.87 -18.83 -1.59
CA MET A 116 -14.73 -18.68 -2.77
C MET A 116 -14.30 -19.59 -3.92
N MET A 117 -12.99 -19.78 -4.13
CA MET A 117 -12.49 -20.73 -5.11
C MET A 117 -12.93 -22.15 -4.77
N ASN A 118 -12.69 -22.61 -3.53
CA ASN A 118 -13.07 -23.96 -3.09
C ASN A 118 -14.57 -24.23 -3.24
N HIS A 119 -15.42 -23.26 -2.89
CA HIS A 119 -16.88 -23.40 -3.08
C HIS A 119 -17.26 -23.49 -4.58
N SER A 120 -16.62 -22.68 -5.43
CA SER A 120 -16.81 -22.73 -6.89
C SER A 120 -16.36 -24.09 -7.46
N TYR A 121 -15.26 -24.67 -6.97
CA TYR A 121 -14.80 -26.01 -7.37
C TYR A 121 -15.80 -27.10 -6.98
N GLN A 122 -16.32 -27.07 -5.75
CA GLN A 122 -17.29 -28.06 -5.27
C GLN A 122 -18.59 -28.06 -6.08
N MET A 123 -19.08 -26.88 -6.47
CA MET A 123 -20.29 -26.75 -7.30
C MET A 123 -20.10 -27.32 -8.72
N ILE A 124 -18.90 -27.21 -9.30
CA ILE A 124 -18.60 -27.75 -10.63
C ILE A 124 -18.41 -29.27 -10.58
N SER A 125 -17.82 -29.82 -9.51
CA SER A 125 -17.66 -31.28 -9.37
C SER A 125 -18.96 -32.05 -9.11
N VAL A 126 -20.05 -31.37 -8.72
CA VAL A 126 -21.37 -31.99 -8.49
C VAL A 126 -22.25 -31.94 -9.75
N SER A 127 -21.88 -31.11 -10.73
CA SER A 127 -22.59 -30.96 -12.02
C SER A 127 -21.97 -31.77 -13.16
N LEU A 128 -20.90 -32.52 -12.87
CA LEU A 128 -20.24 -33.53 -13.72
C LEU A 128 -20.43 -34.91 -13.07
#